data_AF-A0A380EHN2-F1
#
_entry.id   AF-A0A380EHN2-F1
#
_cell.length_a   1.000
_cell.length_b   1.000
_cell.length_c   1.000
_cell.angle_alpha   90.00
_cell.angle_beta   90.00
_cell.angle_gamma   90.00
#
_symmetry.space_group_name_H-M   'P 1'
#
loop_
_entity.id
_entity.type
_entity.pdbx_description
1 polymer ?
#
loop_
_entity_poly.entity_id
_entity_poly.type
_entity_poly.pdbx_seq_one_letter_code
_entity_poly.pdbx_strand_id
1 'polypeptide(L)'
;MEYKSARKILSENLEQLMKENNITQVELSEAIGVSQSTISNWLKELKYPRISKVQQLADYFNVPKSRITEERSIHQETIAGHANKDEFTPEEWEEIESFMQWVRDRKK
;
A
#
# COMPACT_ATOMS: atom_id res chain seq x y z
N MET A 1 9.18 16.63 12.28
CA MET A 1 8.60 15.46 11.60
C MET A 1 7.38 15.08 12.42
N GLU A 2 6.19 15.18 11.85
CA GLU A 2 4.94 14.89 12.58
C GLU A 2 4.78 13.36 12.64
N TYR A 3 4.76 12.79 13.84
CA TYR A 3 4.59 11.34 14.02
C TYR A 3 3.12 10.98 13.86
N LYS A 4 2.82 10.03 12.97
CA LYS A 4 1.45 9.52 12.84
C LYS A 4 1.08 8.65 14.03
N SER A 5 -0.17 8.76 14.49
CA SER A 5 -0.70 7.84 15.49
C SER A 5 -0.84 6.43 14.89
N ALA A 6 -0.76 5.39 15.72
CA ALA A 6 -1.00 4.01 15.25
C ALA A 6 -2.36 3.83 14.59
N ARG A 7 -3.38 4.58 15.02
CA ARG A 7 -4.73 4.55 14.41
C ARG A 7 -4.73 5.20 13.03
N LYS A 8 -4.02 6.31 12.87
CA LYS A 8 -3.87 6.99 11.58
C LYS A 8 -3.16 6.09 10.57
N ILE A 9 -2.05 5.47 10.98
CA ILE A 9 -1.31 4.50 10.16
C ILE A 9 -2.22 3.36 9.71
N LEU A 10 -2.95 2.75 10.65
CA LEU A 10 -3.85 1.65 10.35
C LEU A 10 -5.00 2.07 9.43
N SER A 11 -5.58 3.25 9.66
CA SER A 11 -6.65 3.79 8.81
C SER A 11 -6.16 3.96 7.37
N GLU A 12 -5.07 4.70 7.16
CA GLU A 12 -4.52 4.99 5.84
C GLU A 12 -4.14 3.70 5.09
N ASN A 13 -3.48 2.77 5.78
CA ASN A 13 -3.09 1.48 5.20
C ASN A 13 -4.32 0.64 4.83
N LEU A 14 -5.34 0.61 5.69
CA LEU A 14 -6.56 -0.16 5.44
C LEU A 14 -7.37 0.43 4.29
N GLU A 15 -7.52 1.76 4.22
CA GLU A 15 -8.15 2.43 3.07
C GLU A 15 -7.43 2.11 1.77
N GLN A 16 -6.09 2.11 1.78
CA GLN A 16 -5.29 1.80 0.61
C GLN A 16 -5.53 0.35 0.15
N LEU A 17 -5.48 -0.62 1.07
CA LEU A 17 -5.73 -2.03 0.74
C LEU A 17 -7.14 -2.23 0.16
N MET A 18 -8.14 -1.53 0.70
CA MET A 18 -9.50 -1.58 0.16
C MET A 18 -9.58 -1.02 -1.27
N LYS A 19 -8.89 0.08 -1.56
CA LYS A 19 -8.82 0.68 -2.91
C LYS A 19 -8.09 -0.23 -3.90
N GLU A 20 -6.95 -0.79 -3.49
CA GLU A 20 -6.13 -1.71 -4.31
C GLU A 20 -6.90 -2.97 -4.69
N ASN A 21 -7.76 -3.47 -3.79
CA ASN A 21 -8.58 -4.66 -4.03
C ASN A 21 -9.98 -4.34 -4.58
N ASN A 22 -10.31 -3.05 -4.78
CA ASN A 22 -11.62 -2.57 -5.23
C ASN A 22 -12.80 -3.14 -4.39
N ILE A 23 -12.68 -3.11 -3.07
CA ILE A 23 -13.71 -3.59 -2.14
C ILE A 23 -14.29 -2.47 -1.28
N THR A 24 -15.53 -2.67 -0.86
CA THR A 24 -16.29 -1.76 0.01
C THR A 24 -16.14 -2.12 1.49
N GLN A 25 -16.53 -1.20 2.37
CA GLN A 25 -16.55 -1.46 3.82
C GLN A 25 -17.52 -2.58 4.19
N VAL A 26 -18.59 -2.76 3.41
CA VAL A 26 -19.61 -3.80 3.64
C VAL A 26 -18.99 -5.17 3.37
N GLU A 27 -18.39 -5.36 2.19
CA GLU A 27 -17.73 -6.61 1.80
C GLU A 27 -16.61 -6.98 2.78
N LEU A 28 -15.78 -6.00 3.17
CA LEU A 28 -14.74 -6.23 4.17
C LEU A 28 -15.33 -6.63 5.53
N SER A 29 -16.43 -6.00 5.95
CA SER A 29 -17.07 -6.31 7.23
C SER A 29 -17.63 -7.73 7.26
N GLU A 30 -18.22 -8.19 6.15
CA GLU A 30 -18.72 -9.55 5.98
C GLU A 30 -17.58 -10.57 5.99
N ALA A 31 -16.50 -10.31 5.25
CA ALA A 31 -15.34 -11.20 5.19
C ALA A 31 -14.64 -11.37 6.56
N ILE A 32 -14.53 -10.29 7.34
CA ILE A 32 -13.86 -10.30 8.65
C ILE A 32 -14.81 -10.74 9.79
N GLY A 33 -16.11 -10.86 9.51
CA GLY A 33 -17.14 -11.20 10.49
C GLY A 33 -17.28 -10.14 11.57
N VAL A 34 -17.39 -8.87 11.18
CA VAL A 34 -17.64 -7.71 12.06
C VAL A 34 -18.72 -6.82 11.47
N SER A 35 -19.26 -5.88 12.24
CA SER A 35 -20.20 -4.88 11.70
C SER A 35 -19.48 -3.89 10.77
N GLN A 36 -20.19 -3.36 9.76
CA GLN A 36 -19.70 -2.24 8.95
C GLN A 36 -19.29 -1.04 9.82
N SER A 37 -20.03 -0.76 10.90
CA SER A 37 -19.68 0.29 11.86
C SER A 37 -18.35 0.04 12.56
N THR A 38 -17.93 -1.22 12.74
CA THR A 38 -16.62 -1.57 13.29
C THR A 38 -15.51 -1.21 12.30
N ILE A 39 -15.68 -1.54 11.02
CA ILE A 39 -14.75 -1.11 9.95
C ILE A 39 -14.68 0.42 9.88
N SER A 40 -15.84 1.10 9.86
CA SER A 40 -15.89 2.56 9.86
C SER A 40 -15.18 3.18 11.07
N ASN A 41 -15.24 2.56 12.25
CA ASN A 41 -14.55 3.06 13.44
C ASN A 41 -13.02 2.95 13.31
N TRP A 42 -12.52 1.92 12.62
CA TRP A 42 -11.09 1.76 12.34
C TRP A 42 -10.61 2.80 11.31
N LEU A 43 -11.37 3.00 10.24
CA LEU A 43 -11.06 3.99 9.20
C LEU A 43 -11.16 5.44 9.70
N LYS A 44 -12.09 5.73 10.61
CA LYS A 44 -12.21 7.07 11.23
C LYS A 44 -11.29 7.30 12.43
N GLU A 45 -10.32 6.40 12.67
CA GLU A 45 -9.36 6.48 13.77
C GLU A 45 -9.98 6.51 15.19
N LEU A 46 -11.25 6.12 15.32
CA LEU A 46 -11.99 6.13 16.58
C LEU A 46 -11.60 4.96 17.48
N LYS A 47 -11.30 3.82 16.87
CA LYS A 47 -10.90 2.58 17.57
C LYS A 47 -9.75 1.91 16.84
N TYR A 48 -8.99 1.12 17.58
CA TYR A 48 -7.96 0.25 17.02
C TYR A 48 -8.43 -1.22 17.10
N PRO A 49 -8.28 -2.03 16.02
CA PRO A 49 -8.62 -3.44 16.04
C PRO A 49 -7.78 -4.23 17.05
N ARG A 50 -8.36 -5.26 17.66
CA ARG A 50 -7.58 -6.21 18.47
C ARG A 50 -6.63 -7.02 17.59
N ILE A 51 -5.58 -7.58 18.19
CA ILE A 51 -4.57 -8.37 17.46
C ILE A 51 -5.16 -9.50 16.60
N SER A 52 -6.22 -10.16 17.08
CA SER A 52 -6.92 -11.20 16.31
C SER A 52 -7.56 -10.65 15.03
N LYS A 53 -8.11 -9.43 15.09
CA LYS A 53 -8.71 -8.76 13.93
C LYS A 53 -7.65 -8.23 12.98
N VAL A 54 -6.51 -7.75 13.49
CA VAL A 54 -5.35 -7.41 12.65
C VAL A 54 -4.85 -8.64 11.88
N GLN A 55 -4.77 -9.81 12.54
CA GLN A 55 -4.41 -11.06 11.86
C GLN A 55 -5.43 -11.42 10.77
N GLN A 56 -6.72 -11.37 11.06
CA GLN A 56 -7.76 -11.66 10.05
C GLN A 56 -7.71 -10.71 8.84
N LEU A 57 -7.44 -9.43 9.07
CA LEU A 57 -7.24 -8.47 7.96
C LEU A 57 -6.00 -8.83 7.13
N ALA A 58 -4.90 -9.15 7.80
CA ALA A 58 -3.65 -9.56 7.15
C ALA A 58 -3.86 -10.82 6.29
N ASP A 59 -4.57 -11.82 6.83
CA ASP A 59 -4.88 -13.06 6.11
C ASP A 59 -5.81 -12.80 4.91
N TYR A 60 -6.85 -11.98 5.09
CA TYR A 60 -7.80 -11.64 4.03
C TYR A 60 -7.14 -10.92 2.86
N PHE A 61 -6.27 -9.94 3.14
CA PHE A 61 -5.54 -9.21 2.09
C PHE A 61 -4.27 -9.93 1.62
N ASN A 62 -3.92 -11.07 2.23
CA ASN A 62 -2.68 -11.80 1.98
C ASN A 62 -1.42 -10.93 2.11
N VAL A 63 -1.32 -10.17 3.21
CA VAL A 63 -0.20 -9.26 3.51
C VAL A 63 0.32 -9.48 4.92
N PRO A 64 1.58 -9.14 5.24
CA PRO A 64 2.06 -9.18 6.62
C PRO A 64 1.32 -8.14 7.49
N LYS A 65 1.20 -8.40 8.80
CA LYS A 65 0.57 -7.46 9.75
C LYS A 65 1.17 -6.06 9.71
N SER A 66 2.49 -5.96 9.50
CA SER A 66 3.22 -4.70 9.37
C SER A 66 2.69 -3.83 8.23
N ARG A 67 2.19 -4.42 7.13
CA ARG A 67 1.53 -3.70 6.02
C ARG A 67 0.32 -2.88 6.47
N ILE A 68 -0.31 -3.31 7.57
CA ILE A 68 -1.48 -2.66 8.18
C ILE A 68 -1.03 -1.76 9.34
N THR A 69 -0.09 -2.21 10.17
CA THR A 69 0.20 -1.56 11.47
C THR A 69 1.36 -0.58 11.47
N GLU A 70 2.24 -0.62 10.48
CA GLU A 70 3.47 0.20 10.46
C GLU A 70 3.37 1.34 9.45
N GLU A 71 4.04 2.45 9.78
CA GLU A 71 4.11 3.60 8.89
C GLU A 71 4.96 3.23 7.68
N ARG A 72 4.37 3.36 6.49
CA ARG A 72 5.14 3.26 5.26
C ARG A 72 6.00 4.51 5.14
N SER A 73 7.31 4.36 5.30
CA SER A 73 8.23 5.34 4.76
C SER A 73 7.98 5.34 3.26
N ILE A 74 7.42 6.43 2.73
CA ILE A 74 7.34 6.65 1.30
C ILE A 74 8.77 6.92 0.85
N HIS A 75 9.61 5.88 0.83
CA HIS A 75 10.55 5.81 -0.26
C HIS A 75 9.66 5.76 -1.48
N GLN A 76 9.62 6.88 -2.19
CA GLN A 76 9.15 6.91 -3.55
C GLN A 76 9.79 5.69 -4.21
N GLU A 77 9.00 4.65 -4.44
CA GLU A 77 9.26 3.76 -5.55
C GLU A 77 9.17 4.68 -6.76
N THR A 78 10.28 5.38 -7.01
CA THR A 78 10.68 5.78 -8.33
C THR A 78 10.40 4.54 -9.16
N ILE A 79 9.65 4.69 -10.24
CA ILE A 79 9.19 3.60 -11.12
C ILE A 79 10.37 2.70 -11.62
N ALA A 80 11.61 3.08 -11.33
CA ALA A 80 12.86 2.38 -11.61
C ALA A 80 13.56 1.70 -10.38
N GLY A 81 12.89 1.49 -9.24
CA GLY A 81 13.54 1.03 -7.99
C GLY A 81 13.59 -0.48 -7.72
N HIS A 82 12.79 -1.28 -8.42
CA HIS A 82 12.84 -2.76 -8.38
C HIS A 82 13.19 -3.36 -9.75
N ALA A 83 13.73 -2.55 -10.66
CA ALA A 83 14.40 -3.08 -11.84
C ALA A 83 15.73 -3.70 -11.39
N ASN A 84 15.73 -4.97 -10.97
CA ASN A 84 16.96 -5.74 -11.08
C ASN A 84 17.40 -5.63 -12.53
N LYS A 85 18.69 -5.38 -12.80
CA LYS A 85 19.25 -5.39 -14.16
C LYS A 85 18.95 -6.70 -14.92
N ASP A 86 18.54 -7.72 -14.19
CA ASP A 86 18.18 -9.05 -14.67
C ASP A 86 16.68 -9.17 -15.10
N GLU A 87 15.86 -8.13 -14.93
CA GLU A 87 14.43 -8.14 -15.30
C GLU A 87 14.13 -7.61 -16.71
N PHE A 88 15.11 -7.00 -17.37
CA PHE A 88 14.97 -6.48 -18.73
C PHE A 88 15.91 -7.21 -19.68
N THR A 89 15.42 -7.47 -20.88
CA THR A 89 16.26 -7.92 -21.98
C THR A 89 17.27 -6.82 -22.35
N PRO A 90 18.42 -7.18 -22.95
CA PRO A 90 19.39 -6.20 -23.45
C PRO A 90 18.77 -5.13 -24.35
N GLU A 91 17.77 -5.50 -25.13
CA GLU A 91 17.05 -4.64 -26.07
C GLU A 91 16.15 -3.62 -25.33
N GLU A 92 15.38 -4.06 -24.33
CA GLU A 92 14.56 -3.16 -23.51
C GLU A 92 15.40 -2.15 -22.74
N TRP A 93 16.61 -2.55 -22.32
CA TRP A 93 17.55 -1.65 -21.66
C TRP A 93 18.08 -0.56 -22.60
N GLU A 94 18.38 -0.93 -23.85
CA GLU A 94 18.83 0.01 -24.89
C GLU A 94 17.73 1.04 -25.24
N GLU A 95 16.46 0.62 -25.25
CA GLU A 95 15.32 1.53 -25.41
C GLU A 95 15.20 2.54 -24.26
N ILE A 96 15.38 2.07 -23.03
CA ILE A 96 15.34 2.91 -21.81
C ILE A 96 16.50 3.92 -21.83
N GLU A 97 17.72 3.50 -22.18
CA GLU A 97 18.88 4.39 -22.30
C GLU A 97 18.67 5.46 -23.39
N SER A 98 18.15 5.05 -24.54
CA SER A 98 17.81 5.94 -25.65
C SER A 98 16.76 6.99 -25.23
N PHE A 99 15.73 6.57 -24.50
CA PHE A 99 14.71 7.48 -23.98
C PHE A 99 15.27 8.48 -22.96
N MET A 100 16.10 8.01 -22.02
CA MET A 100 16.74 8.88 -21.03
C MET A 100 17.66 9.93 -21.68
N GLN A 101 18.39 9.53 -22.72
CA GLN A 101 19.25 10.43 -23.48
C GLN A 101 18.43 11.49 -24.21
N TRP A 102 17.35 11.10 -24.89
CA TRP A 102 16.42 12.02 -25.55
C TRP A 102 15.82 13.05 -24.58
N VAL A 103 15.39 12.63 -23.38
CA VAL A 103 14.84 13.56 -22.38
C VAL A 103 15.89 14.58 -21.91
N ARG A 104 17.15 14.14 -21.71
CA ARG A 104 18.25 15.03 -21.31
C ARG A 104 18.55 16.07 -22.38
N ASP A 105 18.54 15.66 -23.65
CA ASP A 105 18.81 16.54 -24.77
C ASP A 105 17.65 17.52 -25.04
N ARG A 106 16.40 17.13 -24.74
CA ARG A 106 15.23 18.02 -24.82
C ARG A 106 15.22 19.11 -23.74
N LYS A 107 15.90 18.90 -22.61
CA LYS A 107 15.93 19.85 -21.48
C LYS A 107 17.11 20.83 -21.53
N LYS A 108 17.98 20.74 -22.55
CA LYS A 108 18.98 21.76 -22.89
C LYS A 108 18.43 22.67 -23.98
#